data_AF-A0A2G6ANS8-F1
#
_entry.id   AF-A0A2G6ANS8-F1
#
_cell.length_a   1.000
_cell.length_b   1.000
_cell.length_c   1.000
_cell.angle_alpha   90.00
_cell.angle_beta   90.00
_cell.angle_gamma   90.00
#
_symmetry.space_group_name_H-M   'P 1'
#
loop_
_entity.id
_entity.type
_entity.pdbx_description
1 polymer ?
#
loop_
_entity_poly.entity_id
_entity_poly.type
_entity_poly.pdbx_seq_one_letter_code
_entity_poly.pdbx_strand_id
1 'polypeptide(L)'
;MNRVGKTIVWFRKDLRLHDHPALVEAAAHGEVLPVFILPETRYAASDWWLHHSLLELIERFAEQQIQFVIRQGHPVEQLMKLLDESEADQLVFNELYDPESREVERRVAEACEKRRVQMRSFQGSLLVAPDAIFNKTNQPYKVFTPFWKRLRQERIATPLATPELVPATGKLQSLSSEEWGLVSEEPWYNKFATYWQPGEKAAMDCWEMFRDGGLRNYLVGRDLPAQCSVSRMSPYLAWGNVSVRSAMAWCISCD
;
A
#
# COMPACT_ATOMS: atom_id res chain seq x y z
N MET A 1 0.59 35.63 2.05
CA MET A 1 0.36 34.46 1.17
C MET A 1 0.15 33.27 2.09
N ASN A 2 -1.03 32.64 2.08
CA ASN A 2 -1.22 31.39 2.83
C ASN A 2 -0.24 30.37 2.25
N ARG A 3 0.66 29.84 3.09
CA ARG A 3 1.52 28.73 2.70
C ARG A 3 0.59 27.54 2.42
N VAL A 4 0.66 27.00 1.21
CA VAL A 4 0.02 25.72 0.89
C VAL A 4 0.73 24.65 1.74
N GLY A 5 -0.04 23.81 2.44
CA GLY A 5 0.54 22.77 3.30
C GLY A 5 1.36 21.78 2.47
N LYS A 6 2.40 21.18 3.08
CA LYS A 6 3.24 20.19 2.41
C LYS A 6 3.24 18.89 3.21
N THR A 7 2.82 17.82 2.56
CA THR A 7 2.56 16.54 3.20
C THR A 7 3.52 15.47 2.69
N ILE A 8 4.23 14.82 3.61
CA ILE A 8 4.90 13.56 3.32
C ILE A 8 3.87 12.43 3.34
N VAL A 9 3.80 11.65 2.27
CA VAL A 9 3.02 10.42 2.21
C VAL A 9 3.97 9.24 2.31
N TRP A 10 3.96 8.53 3.45
CA TRP A 10 4.86 7.39 3.67
C TRP A 10 4.25 6.08 3.17
N PHE A 11 4.67 5.68 1.97
CA PHE A 11 4.34 4.40 1.35
C PHE A 11 5.12 3.25 2.00
N ARG A 12 4.42 2.13 2.18
CA ARG A 12 4.91 0.83 2.66
C ARG A 12 4.22 -0.30 1.87
N LYS A 13 3.29 -1.05 2.45
CA LYS A 13 2.56 -2.16 1.78
C LYS A 13 1.25 -1.69 1.17
N ASP A 14 1.30 -0.56 0.48
CA ASP A 14 0.19 0.18 -0.12
C ASP A 14 0.61 0.83 -1.44
N LEU A 15 1.37 0.08 -2.25
CA LEU A 15 2.02 0.56 -3.49
C LEU A 15 1.01 0.73 -4.65
N ARG A 16 0.11 1.71 -4.50
CA ARG A 16 -0.95 2.06 -5.45
C ARG A 16 -1.37 3.53 -5.31
N LEU A 17 -2.04 4.06 -6.32
CA LEU A 17 -2.67 5.39 -6.29
C LEU A 17 -4.17 5.34 -6.00
N HIS A 18 -4.88 4.31 -6.49
CA HIS A 18 -6.32 4.20 -6.25
C HIS A 18 -6.64 3.82 -4.80
N ASP A 19 -7.80 4.25 -4.31
CA ASP A 19 -8.31 3.90 -2.98
C ASP A 19 -7.24 4.02 -1.88
N HIS A 20 -6.49 5.12 -1.89
CA HIS A 20 -5.36 5.36 -1.00
C HIS A 20 -5.66 6.53 -0.04
N PRO A 21 -6.26 6.28 1.14
CA PRO A 21 -6.76 7.35 2.03
C PRO A 21 -5.71 8.37 2.45
N ALA A 22 -4.49 7.93 2.77
CA ALA A 22 -3.40 8.83 3.12
C ALA A 22 -3.02 9.77 1.96
N LEU A 23 -3.18 9.33 0.71
CA LEU A 23 -2.86 10.14 -0.47
C LEU A 23 -3.98 11.16 -0.73
N VAL A 24 -5.24 10.77 -0.48
CA VAL A 24 -6.40 11.66 -0.54
C VAL A 24 -6.31 12.78 0.50
N GLU A 25 -5.91 12.48 1.74
CA GLU A 25 -5.67 13.50 2.77
C GLU A 25 -4.56 14.47 2.33
N ALA A 26 -3.43 13.95 1.84
CA ALA A 26 -2.31 14.77 1.40
C ALA A 26 -2.70 15.72 0.26
N ALA A 27 -3.45 15.22 -0.73
CA ALA A 27 -3.94 16.01 -1.85
C ALA A 27 -4.88 17.13 -1.40
N ALA A 28 -5.73 16.87 -0.41
CA ALA A 28 -6.62 17.89 0.16
C ALA A 28 -5.85 18.96 0.97
N HIS A 29 -4.67 18.62 1.49
CA HIS A 29 -3.84 19.52 2.28
C HIS A 29 -2.96 20.45 1.42
N GLY A 30 -2.42 19.94 0.31
CA GLY A 30 -1.61 20.73 -0.62
C GLY A 30 -0.56 19.94 -1.38
N GLU A 31 0.69 20.39 -1.26
CA GLU A 31 1.86 19.79 -1.92
C GLU A 31 2.14 18.39 -1.37
N VAL A 32 2.36 17.42 -2.27
CA VAL A 32 2.56 16.01 -1.92
C VAL A 32 3.99 15.56 -2.19
N LEU A 33 4.60 14.96 -1.17
CA LEU A 33 5.92 14.34 -1.21
C LEU A 33 5.80 12.85 -0.88
N PRO A 34 5.66 11.97 -1.89
CA PRO A 34 5.58 10.53 -1.67
C PRO A 34 6.98 9.97 -1.34
N VAL A 35 7.04 9.16 -0.29
CA VAL A 35 8.28 8.61 0.27
C VAL A 35 8.14 7.12 0.51
N PHE A 36 9.17 6.35 0.18
CA PHE A 36 9.35 4.98 0.62
C PHE A 36 10.69 4.81 1.33
N ILE A 37 10.67 4.06 2.44
CA ILE A 37 11.89 3.70 3.16
C ILE A 37 12.07 2.19 2.99
N LEU A 38 13.18 1.80 2.39
CA LEU A 38 13.50 0.40 2.13
C LEU A 38 13.46 -0.41 3.44
N PRO A 39 12.83 -1.59 3.46
CA PRO A 39 12.80 -2.42 4.65
C PRO A 39 14.22 -2.79 5.09
N GLU A 40 14.43 -3.26 6.32
CA GLU A 40 15.71 -3.82 6.75
C GLU A 40 15.79 -5.31 6.44
N THR A 41 14.71 -6.04 6.67
CA THR A 41 14.61 -7.45 6.34
C THR A 41 14.52 -7.66 4.82
N ARG A 42 15.21 -8.69 4.31
CA ARG A 42 15.26 -9.06 2.89
C ARG A 42 14.68 -10.46 2.67
N TYR A 43 13.85 -10.60 1.64
CA TYR A 43 13.28 -11.86 1.19
C TYR A 43 13.27 -11.91 -0.34
N ALA A 44 14.24 -12.61 -0.95
CA ALA A 44 14.53 -12.59 -2.40
C ALA A 44 13.32 -12.45 -3.34
N ALA A 45 12.32 -13.34 -3.25
CA ALA A 45 11.12 -13.27 -4.10
C ALA A 45 10.23 -12.06 -3.84
N SER A 46 10.10 -11.66 -2.58
CA SER A 46 9.34 -10.49 -2.16
C SER A 46 10.07 -9.19 -2.49
N ASP A 47 11.40 -9.17 -2.41
CA ASP A 47 12.23 -8.01 -2.75
C ASP A 47 12.21 -7.75 -4.25
N TRP A 48 12.27 -8.80 -5.07
CA TRP A 48 12.08 -8.70 -6.52
C TRP A 48 10.70 -8.10 -6.85
N TRP A 49 9.64 -8.57 -6.18
CA TRP A 49 8.30 -8.02 -6.35
C TRP A 49 8.22 -6.54 -5.94
N LEU A 50 8.81 -6.20 -4.80
CA LEU A 50 8.88 -4.84 -4.29
C LEU A 50 9.61 -3.93 -5.27
N HIS A 51 10.78 -4.35 -5.79
CA HIS A 51 11.56 -3.57 -6.73
C HIS A 51 10.75 -3.16 -7.95
N HIS A 52 10.11 -4.11 -8.63
CA HIS A 52 9.33 -3.80 -9.82
C HIS A 52 8.02 -3.06 -9.50
N SER A 53 7.41 -3.29 -8.32
CA SER A 53 6.26 -2.49 -7.88
C SER A 53 6.63 -1.03 -7.61
N LEU A 54 7.80 -0.78 -7.02
CA LEU A 54 8.31 0.58 -6.80
C LEU A 54 8.62 1.27 -8.12
N LEU A 55 9.27 0.59 -9.07
CA LEU A 55 9.52 1.17 -10.39
C LEU A 55 8.22 1.61 -11.09
N GLU A 56 7.20 0.75 -11.11
CA GLU A 56 5.90 1.11 -11.71
C GLU A 56 5.22 2.26 -10.97
N LEU A 57 5.25 2.27 -9.64
CA LEU A 57 4.67 3.37 -8.86
C LEU A 57 5.41 4.69 -9.09
N ILE A 58 6.75 4.67 -9.12
CA ILE A 58 7.58 5.85 -9.38
C ILE A 58 7.29 6.42 -10.77
N GLU A 59 7.16 5.56 -11.79
CA GLU A 59 6.80 5.98 -13.15
C GLU A 59 5.46 6.73 -13.16
N ARG A 60 4.45 6.22 -12.43
CA ARG A 60 3.13 6.86 -12.34
C ARG A 60 3.10 8.18 -11.59
N PHE A 61 3.99 8.38 -10.61
CA PHE A 61 4.20 9.70 -10.02
C PHE A 61 4.96 10.63 -10.97
N ALA A 62 5.93 10.12 -11.73
CA ALA A 62 6.68 10.90 -12.70
C ALA A 62 5.82 11.41 -13.87
N GLU A 63 4.82 10.64 -14.31
CA GLU A 63 3.79 11.08 -15.27
C GLU A 63 3.04 12.34 -14.80
N GLN A 64 2.90 12.51 -13.48
CA GLN A 64 2.30 13.68 -12.84
C GLN A 64 3.35 14.72 -12.40
N GLN A 65 4.60 14.57 -12.83
CA GLN A 65 5.72 15.44 -12.47
C GLN A 65 6.03 15.48 -10.97
N ILE A 66 5.67 14.42 -10.23
CA ILE A 66 5.88 14.29 -8.79
C ILE A 66 7.11 13.44 -8.54
N GLN A 67 8.04 13.97 -7.74
CA GLN A 67 9.19 13.19 -7.29
C GLN A 67 8.74 12.16 -6.25
N PHE A 68 9.12 10.90 -6.45
CA PHE A 68 9.01 9.85 -5.44
C PHE A 68 10.38 9.60 -4.81
N VAL A 69 10.46 9.73 -3.48
CA VAL A 69 11.74 9.67 -2.75
C VAL A 69 11.93 8.32 -2.09
N ILE A 70 13.07 7.68 -2.37
CA ILE A 70 13.51 6.44 -1.73
C ILE A 70 14.63 6.72 -0.74
N ARG A 71 14.46 6.26 0.50
CA ARG A 71 15.47 6.29 1.57
C ARG A 71 15.77 4.88 2.07
N GLN A 72 16.89 4.73 2.78
CA GLN A 72 17.27 3.51 3.47
C GLN A 72 17.68 3.82 4.91
N GLY A 73 17.41 2.88 5.83
CA GLY A 73 17.71 2.97 7.25
C GLY A 73 16.46 3.07 8.11
N HIS A 74 16.64 3.33 9.41
CA HIS A 74 15.55 3.27 10.38
C HIS A 74 14.44 4.30 10.07
N PRO A 75 13.16 3.88 9.94
CA PRO A 75 12.10 4.75 9.42
C PRO A 75 11.89 6.05 10.19
N VAL A 76 11.92 6.01 11.53
CA VAL A 76 11.77 7.21 12.37
C VAL A 76 12.83 8.25 12.02
N GLU A 77 14.10 7.84 11.87
CA GLU A 77 15.18 8.78 11.60
C GLU A 77 15.07 9.39 10.21
N GLN A 78 14.74 8.57 9.21
CA GLN A 78 14.61 9.02 7.82
C GLN A 78 13.40 9.95 7.64
N LEU A 79 12.26 9.65 8.25
CA LEU A 79 11.08 10.52 8.20
C LEU A 79 11.34 11.86 8.88
N MET A 80 12.02 11.88 10.04
CA MET A 80 12.36 13.13 10.71
C MET A 80 13.33 13.99 9.89
N LYS A 81 14.33 13.38 9.24
CA LYS A 81 15.22 14.09 8.31
C LYS A 81 14.45 14.66 7.12
N LEU A 82 13.55 13.88 6.52
CA LEU A 82 12.75 14.33 5.39
C LEU A 82 11.80 15.48 5.77
N LEU A 83 11.21 15.47 6.96
CA LEU A 83 10.41 16.59 7.47
C LEU A 83 11.26 17.88 7.54
N ASP A 84 12.50 17.78 8.04
CA ASP A 84 13.41 18.92 8.11
C ASP A 84 13.87 19.40 6.72
N GLU A 85 14.24 18.47 5.82
CA GLU A 85 14.74 18.77 4.47
C GLU A 85 13.67 19.36 3.55
N SER A 86 12.42 18.90 3.68
CA SER A 86 11.31 19.31 2.82
C SER A 86 10.51 20.50 3.36
N GLU A 87 10.69 20.81 4.65
CA GLU A 87 9.81 21.70 5.42
C GLU A 87 8.33 21.28 5.37
N ALA A 88 8.07 19.97 5.30
CA ALA A 88 6.72 19.42 5.37
C ALA A 88 6.16 19.57 6.79
N ASP A 89 4.89 20.00 6.88
CA ASP A 89 4.16 20.24 8.12
C ASP A 89 3.19 19.10 8.46
N GLN A 90 3.00 18.16 7.54
CA GLN A 90 2.17 16.97 7.73
C GLN A 90 2.88 15.68 7.30
N LEU A 91 2.66 14.60 8.06
CA LEU A 91 3.05 13.24 7.72
C LEU A 91 1.82 12.33 7.75
N VAL A 92 1.53 11.65 6.65
CA VAL A 92 0.39 10.75 6.53
C VAL A 92 0.78 9.39 5.97
N PHE A 93 0.06 8.36 6.41
CA PHE A 93 0.38 6.98 6.03
C PHE A 93 -0.82 6.05 6.25
N ASN A 94 -0.92 4.93 5.51
CA ASN A 94 -1.91 3.89 5.82
C ASN A 94 -1.39 2.90 6.87
N GLU A 95 -2.21 2.46 7.80
CA GLU A 95 -1.82 1.58 8.91
C GLU A 95 -1.39 0.19 8.43
N LEU A 96 -0.37 -0.35 9.09
CA LEU A 96 -0.02 -1.76 9.08
C LEU A 96 -0.33 -2.40 10.43
N TYR A 97 -0.70 -3.68 10.44
CA TYR A 97 -1.22 -4.35 11.65
C TYR A 97 -0.27 -5.39 12.25
N ASP A 98 0.92 -5.59 11.66
CA ASP A 98 1.96 -6.43 12.27
C ASP A 98 2.66 -5.72 13.45
N PRO A 99 3.14 -6.46 14.47
CA PRO A 99 3.69 -5.86 15.69
C PRO A 99 4.85 -4.90 15.47
N GLU A 100 5.75 -5.23 14.54
CA GLU A 100 6.93 -4.41 14.24
C GLU A 100 6.53 -3.06 13.63
N SER A 101 5.65 -3.08 12.63
CA SER A 101 5.16 -1.86 12.00
C SER A 101 4.39 -0.99 13.00
N ARG A 102 3.57 -1.59 13.87
CA ARG A 102 2.85 -0.83 14.92
C ARG A 102 3.78 -0.15 15.91
N GLU A 103 4.88 -0.79 16.29
CA GLU A 103 5.87 -0.18 17.16
C GLU A 103 6.62 0.96 16.46
N VAL A 104 6.96 0.82 15.18
CA VAL A 104 7.55 1.90 14.40
C VAL A 104 6.57 3.07 14.26
N GLU A 105 5.31 2.82 13.90
CA GLU A 105 4.26 3.85 13.79
C GLU A 105 4.09 4.63 15.11
N ARG A 106 4.11 3.93 16.26
CA ARG A 106 4.07 4.55 17.60
C ARG A 106 5.25 5.48 17.82
N ARG A 107 6.47 5.05 17.49
CA ARG A 107 7.70 5.86 17.63
C ARG A 107 7.72 7.06 16.67
N VAL A 108 7.16 6.91 15.46
CA VAL A 108 6.96 8.02 14.52
C VAL A 108 6.00 9.05 15.10
N ALA A 109 4.88 8.61 15.69
CA ALA A 109 3.90 9.49 16.34
C ALA A 109 4.53 10.32 17.47
N GLU A 110 5.28 9.68 18.36
CA GLU A 110 6.00 10.37 19.44
C GLU A 110 7.02 11.40 18.92
N ALA A 111 7.70 11.08 17.82
CA ALA A 111 8.66 11.99 17.20
C ALA A 111 7.98 13.19 16.54
N CYS A 112 6.86 12.98 15.85
CA CYS A 112 6.05 14.05 15.25
C CYS A 112 5.46 14.98 16.31
N GLU A 113 4.96 14.43 17.42
CA GLU A 113 4.40 15.21 18.54
C GLU A 113 5.43 16.17 19.13
N LYS A 114 6.65 15.68 19.39
CA LYS A 114 7.76 16.51 19.90
C LYS A 114 8.14 17.65 18.95
N ARG A 115 7.94 17.47 17.64
CA ARG A 115 8.25 18.45 16.60
C ARG A 115 7.03 19.30 16.18
N ARG A 116 5.85 19.04 16.75
CA ARG A 116 4.58 19.70 16.38
C ARG A 116 4.22 19.53 14.89
N VAL A 117 4.59 18.40 14.31
CA VAL A 117 4.19 18.00 12.95
C VAL A 117 2.84 17.30 13.02
N GLN A 118 1.92 17.63 12.11
CA GLN A 118 0.62 16.96 12.07
C GLN A 118 0.80 15.54 11.50
N MET A 119 0.52 14.52 12.31
CA MET A 119 0.53 13.13 11.87
C MET A 119 -0.89 12.58 11.74
N ARG A 120 -1.18 11.85 10.66
CA ARG A 120 -2.44 11.08 10.52
C ARG A 120 -2.18 9.68 9.94
N SER A 121 -2.83 8.68 10.52
CA SER A 121 -2.84 7.32 9.99
C SER A 121 -4.23 6.95 9.48
N PHE A 122 -4.29 6.06 8.49
CA PHE A 122 -5.55 5.67 7.86
C PHE A 122 -5.65 4.17 7.63
N GLN A 123 -6.85 3.63 7.74
CA GLN A 123 -7.12 2.24 7.38
C GLN A 123 -7.06 2.06 5.85
N GLY A 124 -6.06 1.31 5.34
CA GLY A 124 -5.84 1.17 3.89
C GLY A 124 -5.69 -0.26 3.35
N SER A 125 -5.65 -1.29 4.20
CA SER A 125 -5.23 -2.67 3.84
C SER A 125 -6.24 -3.77 4.19
N LEU A 126 -7.32 -3.42 4.91
CA LEU A 126 -8.42 -4.29 5.36
C LEU A 126 -9.78 -3.79 4.85
N LEU A 127 -10.80 -4.65 4.89
CA LEU A 127 -12.18 -4.27 4.54
C LEU A 127 -12.82 -3.35 5.59
N VAL A 128 -12.53 -3.63 6.86
CA VAL A 128 -12.93 -2.84 8.04
C VAL A 128 -11.80 -2.88 9.06
N ALA A 129 -11.74 -1.91 9.95
CA ALA A 129 -10.75 -1.87 11.02
C ALA A 129 -10.97 -3.05 12.00
N PRO A 130 -9.90 -3.63 12.60
CA PRO A 130 -10.04 -4.80 13.48
C PRO A 130 -10.92 -4.57 14.71
N ASP A 131 -10.93 -3.34 15.23
CA ASP A 131 -11.74 -2.89 16.37
C ASP A 131 -13.21 -2.62 16.01
N ALA A 132 -13.59 -2.70 14.74
CA ALA A 132 -15.00 -2.68 14.33
C ALA A 132 -15.71 -4.03 14.55
N ILE A 133 -14.95 -5.13 14.64
CA ILE A 133 -15.51 -6.50 14.65
C ILE A 133 -15.32 -7.17 16.00
N PHE A 134 -16.30 -6.97 16.89
CA PHE A 134 -16.41 -7.73 18.14
C PHE A 134 -17.61 -8.70 18.13
N ASN A 135 -17.51 -9.74 18.96
CA ASN A 135 -18.63 -10.64 19.23
C ASN A 135 -19.68 -9.97 20.14
N LYS A 136 -20.79 -10.67 20.41
CA LYS A 136 -21.88 -10.16 21.26
C LYS A 136 -21.46 -9.86 22.71
N THR A 137 -20.33 -10.39 23.17
CA THR A 137 -19.76 -10.12 24.49
C THR A 137 -18.62 -9.10 24.43
N ASN A 138 -18.51 -8.32 23.34
CA ASN A 138 -17.46 -7.33 23.11
C ASN A 138 -16.03 -7.89 23.16
N GLN A 139 -15.84 -9.13 22.69
CA GLN A 139 -14.53 -9.80 22.61
C GLN A 139 -14.16 -10.16 21.16
N PRO A 140 -12.85 -10.24 20.82
CA PRO A 140 -12.41 -10.69 19.52
C PRO A 140 -12.91 -12.11 19.20
N TYR A 141 -13.19 -12.38 17.93
CA TYR A 141 -13.54 -13.73 17.48
C TYR A 141 -12.31 -14.65 17.51
N LYS A 142 -12.51 -15.90 17.95
CA LYS A 142 -11.50 -16.97 17.93
C LYS A 142 -11.71 -18.00 16.81
N VAL A 143 -12.80 -17.88 16.06
CA VAL A 143 -13.19 -18.82 14.99
C VAL A 143 -13.59 -18.02 13.74
N PHE A 144 -13.11 -18.44 12.58
CA PHE A 144 -13.29 -17.71 11.32
C PHE A 144 -14.75 -17.63 10.86
N THR A 145 -15.50 -18.74 10.88
CA THR A 145 -16.90 -18.76 10.39
C THR A 145 -17.81 -17.72 11.05
N PRO A 146 -17.89 -17.59 12.39
CA PRO A 146 -18.70 -16.54 13.02
C PRO A 146 -18.14 -15.12 12.79
N PHE A 147 -16.81 -14.97 12.72
CA PHE A 147 -16.17 -13.71 12.32
C PHE A 147 -16.64 -13.27 10.91
N TRP A 148 -16.55 -14.16 9.93
CA TRP A 148 -16.95 -13.89 8.54
C TRP A 148 -18.44 -13.55 8.42
N LYS A 149 -19.31 -14.28 9.15
CA LYS A 149 -20.75 -13.97 9.19
C LYS A 149 -21.03 -12.56 9.72
N ARG A 150 -20.31 -12.12 10.76
CA ARG A 150 -20.42 -10.78 11.34
C ARG A 150 -19.85 -9.71 10.42
N LEU A 151 -18.69 -9.96 9.80
CA LEU A 151 -18.04 -9.04 8.87
C LEU A 151 -18.91 -8.74 7.65
N ARG A 152 -19.59 -9.74 7.09
CA ARG A 152 -20.52 -9.53 5.97
C ARG A 152 -21.73 -8.63 6.27
N GLN A 153 -21.97 -8.34 7.54
CA GLN A 153 -23.03 -7.40 7.97
C GLN A 153 -22.52 -5.98 8.12
N GLU A 154 -21.20 -5.77 8.05
CA GLU A 154 -20.61 -4.43 8.08
C GLU A 154 -20.80 -3.69 6.78
N ARG A 155 -20.92 -2.37 6.90
CA ARG A 155 -20.81 -1.49 5.75
C ARG A 155 -19.33 -1.35 5.38
N ILE A 156 -18.96 -1.91 4.24
CA ILE A 156 -17.65 -1.70 3.63
C ILE A 156 -17.69 -0.34 2.92
N ALA A 157 -16.70 0.51 3.20
CA ALA A 157 -16.59 1.81 2.54
C ALA A 157 -16.36 1.64 1.03
N THR A 158 -16.99 2.51 0.24
CA THR A 158 -16.74 2.56 -1.20
C THR A 158 -15.28 2.98 -1.45
N PRO A 159 -14.58 2.34 -2.41
CA PRO A 159 -13.23 2.73 -2.76
C PRO A 159 -13.13 4.21 -3.13
N LEU A 160 -12.09 4.90 -2.64
CA LEU A 160 -11.83 6.29 -2.97
C LEU A 160 -11.28 6.42 -4.40
N ALA A 161 -11.69 7.49 -5.09
CA ALA A 161 -11.08 7.86 -6.36
C ALA A 161 -9.61 8.29 -6.16
N THR A 162 -8.79 8.10 -7.19
CA THR A 162 -7.43 8.64 -7.22
C THR A 162 -7.51 10.17 -7.22
N PRO A 163 -6.88 10.87 -6.26
CA PRO A 163 -6.94 12.33 -6.21
C PRO A 163 -6.03 12.97 -7.28
N GLU A 164 -6.34 14.21 -7.64
CA GLU A 164 -5.38 15.07 -8.35
C GLU A 164 -4.31 15.54 -7.37
N LEU A 165 -3.04 15.53 -7.80
CA LEU A 165 -1.90 15.77 -6.93
C LEU A 165 -1.14 17.03 -7.33
N VAL A 166 -0.65 17.77 -6.33
CA VAL A 166 0.25 18.90 -6.52
C VAL A 166 1.66 18.48 -6.10
N PRO A 167 2.68 18.58 -6.98
CA PRO A 167 4.04 18.19 -6.64
C PRO A 167 4.63 19.09 -5.57
N ALA A 168 5.32 18.49 -4.59
CA ALA A 168 6.10 19.25 -3.62
C ALA A 168 7.24 20.03 -4.28
N THR A 169 7.45 21.25 -3.83
CA THR A 169 8.55 22.10 -4.25
C THR A 169 9.88 21.66 -3.64
N GLY A 170 10.95 21.77 -4.44
CA GLY A 170 12.30 21.35 -4.07
C GLY A 170 12.60 19.91 -4.48
N LYS A 171 13.84 19.65 -4.89
CA LYS A 171 14.32 18.28 -5.15
C LYS A 171 15.04 17.76 -3.92
N LEU A 172 14.65 16.58 -3.47
CA LEU A 172 15.35 15.87 -2.41
C LEU A 172 16.26 14.80 -3.00
N GLN A 173 17.29 14.44 -2.23
CA GLN A 173 18.10 13.28 -2.58
C GLN A 173 17.24 12.01 -2.46
N SER A 174 17.39 11.10 -3.41
CA SER A 174 16.73 9.79 -3.42
C SER A 174 17.75 8.75 -3.87
N LEU A 175 17.62 7.52 -3.36
CA LEU A 175 18.37 6.38 -3.89
C LEU A 175 17.87 6.04 -5.30
N SER A 176 18.80 5.75 -6.20
CA SER A 176 18.55 5.15 -7.52
C SER A 176 18.15 3.68 -7.39
N SER A 177 17.50 3.13 -8.42
CA SER A 177 17.02 1.74 -8.44
C SER A 177 18.14 0.72 -8.23
N GLU A 178 19.36 1.05 -8.66
CA GLU A 178 20.55 0.22 -8.55
C GLU A 178 21.05 0.17 -7.08
N GLU A 179 20.80 1.23 -6.31
CA GLU A 179 21.21 1.34 -4.90
C GLU A 179 20.24 0.63 -3.93
N TRP A 180 19.05 0.22 -4.37
CA TRP A 180 18.05 -0.36 -3.47
C TRP A 180 18.45 -1.74 -2.92
N GLY A 181 19.30 -2.48 -3.65
CA GLY A 181 19.74 -3.82 -3.25
C GLY A 181 18.58 -4.81 -3.10
N LEU A 182 17.53 -4.67 -3.92
CA LEU A 182 16.33 -5.53 -3.88
C LEU A 182 16.33 -6.66 -4.92
N VAL A 183 17.12 -6.53 -5.98
CA VAL A 183 17.25 -7.57 -7.02
C VAL A 183 18.53 -8.35 -6.79
N SER A 184 18.41 -9.67 -6.80
CA SER A 184 19.56 -10.57 -6.66
C SER A 184 20.48 -10.48 -7.88
N GLU A 185 21.78 -10.64 -7.68
CA GLU A 185 22.73 -10.81 -8.79
C GLU A 185 22.49 -12.12 -9.55
N GLU A 186 21.99 -13.16 -8.86
CA GLU A 186 21.62 -14.42 -9.49
C GLU A 186 20.25 -14.29 -10.18
N PRO A 187 20.15 -14.59 -11.48
CA PRO A 187 18.93 -14.33 -12.26
C PRO A 187 17.87 -15.43 -12.10
N TRP A 188 17.71 -16.01 -10.90
CA TRP A 188 16.67 -17.01 -10.60
C TRP A 188 15.26 -16.48 -10.91
N TYR A 189 15.08 -15.16 -10.81
CA TYR A 189 13.83 -14.45 -11.08
C TYR A 189 13.47 -14.41 -12.57
N ASN A 190 14.36 -14.75 -13.50
CA ASN A 190 14.02 -14.77 -14.94
C ASN A 190 12.82 -15.66 -15.23
N LYS A 191 12.75 -16.84 -14.60
CA LYS A 191 11.57 -17.71 -14.69
C LYS A 191 10.38 -17.10 -13.97
N PHE A 192 10.58 -16.36 -12.89
CA PHE A 192 9.50 -15.74 -12.12
C PHE A 192 8.83 -14.60 -12.90
N ALA A 193 9.64 -13.81 -13.61
CA ALA A 193 9.22 -12.72 -14.48
C ALA A 193 8.36 -13.17 -15.67
N THR A 194 8.42 -14.45 -16.08
CA THR A 194 7.52 -14.96 -17.13
C THR A 194 6.09 -15.24 -16.64
N TYR A 195 5.88 -15.34 -15.32
CA TYR A 195 4.57 -15.62 -14.73
C TYR A 195 3.94 -14.41 -14.06
N TRP A 196 4.73 -13.38 -13.73
CA TRP A 196 4.32 -12.29 -12.86
C TRP A 196 4.81 -10.96 -13.37
N GLN A 197 3.93 -9.98 -13.30
CA GLN A 197 4.23 -8.57 -13.47
C GLN A 197 3.78 -7.84 -12.21
N PRO A 198 4.70 -7.34 -11.38
CA PRO A 198 4.36 -6.52 -10.21
C PRO A 198 3.82 -5.14 -10.61
N GLY A 199 3.15 -4.46 -9.68
CA GLY A 199 2.58 -3.11 -9.89
C GLY A 199 1.04 -3.08 -9.89
N GLU A 200 0.50 -1.88 -9.76
CA GLU A 200 -0.95 -1.64 -9.64
C GLU A 200 -1.70 -1.97 -10.93
N LYS A 201 -1.17 -1.56 -12.10
CA LYS A 201 -1.78 -1.88 -13.40
C LYS A 201 -1.93 -3.40 -13.60
N ALA A 202 -0.86 -4.15 -13.36
CA ALA A 202 -0.90 -5.59 -13.50
C ALA A 202 -1.83 -6.28 -12.48
N ALA A 203 -2.07 -5.67 -11.31
CA ALA A 203 -3.08 -6.14 -10.38
C ALA A 203 -4.50 -6.04 -10.97
N MET A 204 -4.79 -4.95 -11.68
CA MET A 204 -6.07 -4.75 -12.38
C MET A 204 -6.24 -5.76 -13.51
N ASP A 205 -5.23 -5.92 -14.36
CA ASP A 205 -5.25 -6.88 -15.48
C ASP A 205 -5.45 -8.32 -14.95
N CYS A 206 -4.77 -8.66 -13.85
CA CYS A 206 -4.91 -9.96 -13.19
C CYS A 206 -6.34 -10.19 -12.66
N TRP A 207 -6.95 -9.15 -12.08
CA TRP A 207 -8.34 -9.19 -11.65
C TRP A 207 -9.30 -9.39 -12.81
N GLU A 208 -9.16 -8.65 -13.91
CA GLU A 208 -10.03 -8.76 -15.08
C GLU A 208 -9.96 -10.15 -15.71
N MET A 209 -8.75 -10.70 -15.86
CA MET A 209 -8.57 -12.08 -16.32
C MET A 209 -9.25 -13.10 -15.41
N PHE A 210 -9.18 -12.91 -14.09
CA PHE A 210 -9.87 -13.78 -13.14
C PHE A 210 -11.39 -13.63 -13.24
N ARG A 211 -11.91 -12.40 -13.30
CA ARG A 211 -13.35 -12.12 -13.44
C ARG A 211 -13.94 -12.78 -14.68
N ASP A 212 -13.28 -12.64 -15.82
CA ASP A 212 -13.82 -13.07 -17.12
C ASP A 212 -13.67 -14.58 -17.37
N GLY A 213 -12.78 -15.25 -16.62
CA GLY A 213 -12.52 -16.68 -16.74
C GLY A 213 -12.65 -17.45 -15.42
N GLY A 214 -11.65 -17.32 -14.55
CA GLY A 214 -11.46 -18.18 -13.37
C GLY A 214 -12.60 -18.11 -12.34
N LEU A 215 -13.25 -16.95 -12.20
CA LEU A 215 -14.30 -16.71 -11.21
C LEU A 215 -15.50 -17.65 -11.40
N ARG A 216 -15.92 -17.89 -12.66
CA ARG A 216 -17.06 -18.77 -12.99
C ARG A 216 -16.86 -20.21 -12.50
N ASN A 217 -15.62 -20.68 -12.52
CA ASN A 217 -15.26 -22.04 -12.13
C ASN A 217 -14.60 -22.11 -10.75
N TYR A 218 -14.49 -21.00 -10.01
CA TYR A 218 -13.74 -20.93 -8.75
C TYR A 218 -14.20 -21.97 -7.73
N LEU A 219 -15.52 -22.15 -7.56
CA LEU A 219 -16.08 -23.06 -6.55
C LEU A 219 -15.61 -24.51 -6.72
N VAL A 220 -15.48 -24.98 -7.96
CA VAL A 220 -15.09 -26.36 -8.29
C VAL A 220 -13.58 -26.47 -8.55
N GLY A 221 -13.01 -25.48 -9.25
CA GLY A 221 -11.65 -25.54 -9.76
C GLY A 221 -10.57 -25.11 -8.77
N ARG A 222 -10.89 -24.42 -7.66
CA ARG A 222 -9.90 -23.95 -6.69
C ARG A 222 -9.07 -25.06 -6.03
N ASP A 223 -9.63 -26.27 -5.96
CA ASP A 223 -8.98 -27.44 -5.37
C ASP A 223 -8.15 -28.22 -6.40
N LEU A 224 -8.11 -27.77 -7.66
CA LEU A 224 -7.42 -28.41 -8.77
C LEU A 224 -6.19 -27.58 -9.18
N PRO A 225 -4.97 -27.93 -8.72
CA PRO A 225 -3.78 -27.08 -8.88
C PRO A 225 -3.34 -26.88 -10.33
N ALA A 226 -3.74 -27.77 -11.24
CA ALA A 226 -3.46 -27.64 -12.67
C ALA A 226 -4.38 -26.64 -13.39
N GLN A 227 -5.46 -26.18 -12.75
CA GLN A 227 -6.43 -25.28 -13.35
C GLN A 227 -6.18 -23.82 -12.97
N CYS A 228 -6.38 -22.91 -13.92
CA CYS A 228 -6.33 -21.47 -13.69
C CYS A 228 -7.65 -20.95 -13.10
N SER A 229 -8.09 -21.56 -12.00
CA SER A 229 -9.40 -21.29 -11.38
C SER A 229 -9.31 -20.38 -10.16
N VAL A 230 -8.11 -19.99 -9.73
CA VAL A 230 -7.86 -19.05 -8.61
C VAL A 230 -7.40 -17.69 -9.13
N SER A 231 -7.60 -16.64 -8.34
CA SER A 231 -7.38 -15.26 -8.78
C SER A 231 -5.92 -14.86 -8.97
N ARG A 232 -4.98 -15.54 -8.30
CA ARG A 232 -3.55 -15.18 -8.28
C ARG A 232 -3.29 -13.75 -7.75
N MET A 233 -4.25 -13.15 -7.04
CA MET A 233 -4.18 -11.78 -6.51
C MET A 233 -3.32 -11.63 -5.24
N SER A 234 -2.89 -12.73 -4.62
CA SER A 234 -2.23 -12.71 -3.31
C SER A 234 -0.97 -11.82 -3.22
N PRO A 235 -0.01 -11.82 -4.16
CA PRO A 235 1.15 -10.93 -4.06
C PRO A 235 0.77 -9.45 -4.23
N TYR A 236 -0.21 -9.13 -5.09
CA TYR A 236 -0.71 -7.78 -5.27
C TYR A 236 -1.40 -7.25 -4.00
N LEU A 237 -2.18 -8.10 -3.33
CA LEU A 237 -2.79 -7.76 -2.02
C LEU A 237 -1.71 -7.61 -0.93
N ALA A 238 -0.68 -8.46 -0.93
CA ALA A 238 0.37 -8.44 0.08
C ALA A 238 1.23 -7.16 0.06
N TRP A 239 1.48 -6.61 -1.13
CA TRP A 239 2.19 -5.34 -1.32
C TRP A 239 1.26 -4.14 -1.52
N GLY A 240 -0.04 -4.34 -1.44
CA GLY A 240 -1.06 -3.30 -1.56
C GLY A 240 -1.08 -2.63 -2.93
N ASN A 241 -0.64 -3.33 -3.99
CA ASN A 241 -0.81 -2.93 -5.38
C ASN A 241 -2.29 -2.86 -5.78
N VAL A 242 -3.17 -3.52 -5.00
CA VAL A 242 -4.61 -3.37 -5.13
C VAL A 242 -5.28 -3.23 -3.76
N SER A 243 -6.29 -2.38 -3.66
CA SER A 243 -7.11 -2.31 -2.44
C SER A 243 -8.03 -3.51 -2.34
N VAL A 244 -8.10 -4.09 -1.14
CA VAL A 244 -9.09 -5.13 -0.82
C VAL A 244 -10.53 -4.62 -0.89
N ARG A 245 -10.77 -3.32 -0.66
CA ARG A 245 -12.11 -2.71 -0.84
C ARG A 245 -12.49 -2.64 -2.31
N SER A 246 -11.54 -2.29 -3.18
CA SER A 246 -11.75 -2.31 -4.64
C SER A 246 -12.07 -3.72 -5.12
N ALA A 247 -11.26 -4.71 -4.70
CA ALA A 247 -11.50 -6.12 -5.02
C ALA A 247 -12.90 -6.59 -4.57
N MET A 248 -13.33 -6.22 -3.35
CA MET A 248 -14.67 -6.53 -2.87
C MET A 248 -15.76 -5.84 -3.68
N ALA A 249 -15.60 -4.55 -3.99
CA ALA A 249 -16.56 -3.79 -4.77
C ALA A 249 -16.75 -4.40 -6.17
N TRP A 250 -15.66 -4.80 -6.83
CA TRP A 250 -15.73 -5.47 -8.13
C TRP A 250 -16.42 -6.83 -8.07
N CYS A 251 -16.21 -7.63 -7.01
CA CYS A 251 -16.94 -8.87 -6.81
C CYS A 251 -18.45 -8.62 -6.71
N ILE A 252 -18.86 -7.63 -5.91
CA ILE A 252 -20.29 -7.29 -5.71
C ILE A 252 -20.92 -6.78 -7.01
N SER A 253 -20.19 -6.07 -7.86
CA SER A 253 -20.72 -5.55 -9.12
C SER A 253 -20.84 -6.61 -10.24
N CYS A 254 -20.30 -7.81 -10.03
CA CYS A 254 -20.39 -8.92 -11.00
C CYS A 254 -21.64 -9.79 -10.81
N ASP A 255 -22.35 -9.64 -9.69
CA ASP A 255 -23.65 -10.27 -9.40
C ASP A 255 -24.81 -9.40 -9.93
#